data_AF-A0A1Y5F857-F1
#
_entry.id   AF-A0A1Y5F857-F1
#
_cell.length_a   1.000
_cell.length_b   1.000
_cell.length_c   1.000
_cell.angle_alpha   90.00
_cell.angle_beta   90.00
_cell.angle_gamma   90.00
#
_symmetry.space_group_name_H-M   'P 1'
#
loop_
_entity.id
_entity.type
_entity.pdbx_description
1 polymer ?
#
loop_
_entity_poly.entity_id
_entity_poly.type
_entity_poly.pdbx_seq_one_letter_code
_entity_poly.pdbx_strand_id
1 'polypeptide(L)'
;MHTSSISKFYTENINRFFGFSHNRGVTAFDATLVGAVNSKWQTVHQSYLTSSEALVLGIKMFHEGHTSHKRNSNGIHDMFEYALSSKASNVEDQQLILLAMGIYYFSKALEQEQRSKQRKTMRLARHYMAESLKLNGKCSLTRLHLTLVHVALADINSALVELVRIGRDFNDEKIYKILFNIYEEMDLPNVALFYSLKASKAKNEITM
;
A
#
# COMPACT_ATOMS: atom_id res chain seq x y z
N MET A 1 26.34 23.95 -6.00
CA MET A 1 25.12 23.62 -5.25
C MET A 1 24.54 22.32 -5.79
N HIS A 2 24.80 21.21 -5.11
CA HIS A 2 24.31 19.89 -5.49
C HIS A 2 22.84 19.75 -5.05
N THR A 3 21.91 19.82 -5.99
CA THR A 3 20.55 19.29 -5.79
C THR A 3 20.65 17.78 -5.64
N SER A 4 20.65 17.28 -4.41
CA SER A 4 20.66 15.85 -4.10
C SER A 4 19.44 15.17 -4.72
N SER A 5 19.67 14.09 -5.47
CA SER A 5 18.69 13.30 -6.23
C SER A 5 17.48 12.79 -5.42
N ILE A 6 17.53 12.90 -4.10
CA ILE A 6 16.51 12.46 -3.15
C ILE A 6 15.24 13.32 -3.27
N SER A 7 15.32 14.66 -3.31
CA SER A 7 14.11 15.48 -3.42
C SER A 7 13.40 15.29 -4.76
N LYS A 8 14.16 15.07 -5.83
CA LYS A 8 13.61 14.75 -7.16
C LYS A 8 12.95 13.38 -7.15
N PHE A 9 13.57 12.38 -6.51
CA PHE A 9 13.01 11.04 -6.37
C PHE A 9 11.69 11.02 -5.58
N TYR A 10 11.61 11.75 -4.46
CA TYR A 10 10.37 11.80 -3.64
C TYR A 10 9.27 12.61 -4.31
N THR A 11 9.58 13.75 -4.92
CA THR A 11 8.58 14.61 -5.55
C THR A 11 8.07 14.02 -6.87
N GLU A 12 8.90 13.34 -7.65
CA GLU A 12 8.47 12.72 -8.92
C GLU A 12 7.85 11.32 -8.74
N ASN A 13 8.32 10.48 -7.79
CA ASN A 13 7.82 9.11 -7.67
C ASN A 13 6.61 8.94 -6.74
N ILE A 14 6.44 9.76 -5.68
CA ILE A 14 5.20 9.70 -4.87
C ILE A 14 3.97 10.02 -5.74
N ASN A 15 4.07 11.01 -6.63
CA ASN A 15 2.97 11.31 -7.57
C ASN A 15 2.66 10.14 -8.52
N ARG A 16 3.66 9.32 -8.86
CA ARG A 16 3.51 8.11 -9.69
C ARG A 16 2.83 6.96 -8.95
N PHE A 17 2.94 6.89 -7.62
CA PHE A 17 2.32 5.84 -6.80
C PHE A 17 0.96 6.24 -6.20
N PHE A 18 0.68 7.54 -6.05
CA PHE A 18 -0.48 8.03 -5.31
C PHE A 18 -1.49 8.83 -6.14
N GLY A 19 -1.21 9.18 -7.40
CA GLY A 19 -2.22 9.72 -8.33
C GLY A 19 -2.81 11.09 -7.97
N PHE A 20 -2.30 11.78 -6.95
CA PHE A 20 -2.76 13.11 -6.57
C PHE A 20 -2.14 14.20 -7.46
N SER A 21 -2.97 15.07 -8.02
CA SER A 21 -2.52 16.32 -8.60
C SER A 21 -2.10 17.26 -7.46
N HIS A 22 -0.88 17.77 -7.59
CA HIS A 22 -0.20 18.58 -6.59
C HIS A 22 -0.99 19.86 -6.32
N ASN A 23 -1.68 19.94 -5.18
CA ASN A 23 -2.15 21.21 -4.65
C ASN A 23 -1.84 21.32 -3.15
N ARG A 24 -0.71 22.00 -2.89
CA ARG A 24 -0.42 22.84 -1.71
C ARG A 24 -0.62 22.16 -0.34
N GLY A 25 0.30 21.29 0.05
CA GLY A 25 0.36 20.84 1.46
C GLY A 25 1.62 20.06 1.81
N VAL A 26 2.02 19.12 0.94
CA VAL A 26 3.17 18.24 1.19
C VAL A 26 4.49 19.01 1.22
N THR A 27 4.67 19.98 0.34
CA THR A 27 5.89 20.81 0.26
C THR A 27 6.10 21.72 1.46
N ALA A 28 5.02 22.15 2.14
CA ALA A 28 5.11 22.95 3.35
C ALA A 28 5.55 22.10 4.55
N PHE A 29 5.04 20.88 4.68
CA PHE A 29 5.46 19.96 5.74
C PHE A 29 6.91 19.48 5.53
N ASP A 30 7.31 19.18 4.30
CA ASP A 30 8.72 18.86 3.99
C ASP A 30 9.65 20.03 4.25
N ALA A 31 9.26 21.28 3.99
CA ALA A 31 10.07 22.45 4.36
C ALA A 31 10.16 22.65 5.88
N THR A 32 9.08 22.37 6.61
CA THR A 32 9.03 22.45 8.07
C THR A 32 9.87 21.34 8.71
N LEU A 33 9.86 20.14 8.12
CA LEU A 33 10.77 19.05 8.47
C LEU A 33 12.21 19.41 8.09
N VAL A 34 12.51 19.84 6.87
CA VAL A 34 13.88 20.19 6.46
C VAL A 34 14.47 21.31 7.33
N GLY A 35 13.66 22.26 7.80
CA GLY A 35 14.07 23.26 8.80
C GLY A 35 14.27 22.71 10.22
N ALA A 36 13.53 21.66 10.60
CA ALA A 36 13.61 21.00 11.92
C ALA A 36 14.55 19.77 11.95
N VAL A 37 15.04 19.32 10.80
CA VAL A 37 15.76 18.05 10.63
C VAL A 37 17.25 18.30 10.43
N ASN A 38 17.93 18.49 11.55
CA ASN A 38 19.01 17.57 11.88
C ASN A 38 18.52 16.72 13.06
N SER A 39 18.33 15.42 12.82
CA SER A 39 18.13 14.32 13.79
C SER A 39 16.88 14.22 14.71
N LYS A 40 15.98 15.21 14.85
CA LYS A 40 14.92 15.15 15.91
C LYS A 40 13.53 14.63 15.52
N TRP A 41 13.19 14.51 14.25
CA TRP A 41 11.84 14.10 13.83
C TRP A 41 11.47 12.66 14.24
N GLN A 42 12.46 11.76 14.33
CA GLN A 42 12.28 10.37 14.78
C GLN A 42 11.86 10.27 16.26
N THR A 43 12.03 11.36 17.02
CA THR A 43 11.69 11.45 18.45
C THR A 43 10.45 12.30 18.72
N VAL A 44 9.80 12.82 17.68
CA VAL A 44 8.56 13.59 17.84
C VAL A 44 7.47 12.65 18.34
N HIS A 45 6.87 13.00 19.48
CA HIS A 45 5.75 12.24 20.05
C HIS A 45 4.47 12.51 19.24
N GLN A 46 3.69 11.47 18.99
CA GLN A 46 2.50 11.51 18.14
C GLN A 46 1.45 12.53 18.59
N SER A 47 1.36 12.82 19.89
CA SER A 47 0.40 13.79 20.45
C SER A 47 0.63 15.23 19.99
N TYR A 48 1.81 15.57 19.44
CA TYR A 48 2.10 16.89 18.91
C TYR A 48 1.69 17.05 17.44
N LEU A 49 1.22 15.98 16.80
CA LEU A 49 0.92 15.93 15.38
C LEU A 49 -0.59 15.99 15.14
N THR A 50 -0.97 16.50 13.98
CA THR A 50 -2.29 16.25 13.40
C THR A 50 -2.37 14.83 12.84
N SER A 51 -3.59 14.39 12.50
CA SER A 51 -3.84 13.07 11.90
C SER A 51 -2.99 12.82 10.64
N SER A 52 -2.97 13.80 9.74
CA SER A 52 -2.26 13.70 8.46
C SER A 52 -0.74 13.74 8.65
N GLU A 53 -0.24 14.55 9.60
CA GLU A 53 1.18 14.58 9.92
C GLU A 53 1.66 13.29 10.57
N ALA A 54 0.85 12.70 11.45
CA ALA A 54 1.13 11.38 12.04
C ALA A 54 1.15 10.28 10.97
N LEU A 55 0.22 10.30 10.00
CA LEU A 55 0.24 9.39 8.86
C LEU A 55 1.53 9.52 8.04
N VAL A 56 1.88 10.75 7.63
CA VAL A 56 3.09 11.02 6.83
C VAL A 56 4.36 10.62 7.58
N LEU A 57 4.44 10.97 8.87
CA LEU A 57 5.58 10.60 9.70
C LEU A 57 5.69 9.07 9.86
N GLY A 58 4.57 8.37 10.08
CA GLY A 58 4.52 6.92 10.14
C GLY A 58 5.02 6.26 8.85
N ILE A 59 4.60 6.77 7.68
CA ILE A 59 5.07 6.30 6.36
C ILE A 59 6.58 6.54 6.22
N LYS A 60 7.07 7.72 6.60
CA LYS A 60 8.50 8.05 6.54
C LYS A 60 9.33 7.15 7.45
N MET A 61 8.89 6.95 8.69
CA MET A 61 9.53 6.04 9.65
C MET A 61 9.56 4.60 9.13
N PHE A 62 8.47 4.15 8.48
CA PHE A 62 8.41 2.83 7.87
C PHE A 62 9.40 2.68 6.71
N HIS A 63 9.49 3.69 5.83
CA HIS A 63 10.42 3.66 4.70
C HIS A 63 11.89 3.69 5.15
N GLU A 64 12.25 4.55 6.09
CA GLU A 64 13.63 4.64 6.60
C GLU A 64 14.01 3.49 7.54
N GLY A 65 13.03 2.89 8.22
CA GLY A 65 13.23 1.67 9.01
C GLY A 65 13.58 0.45 8.16
N HIS A 66 13.30 0.49 6.85
CA HIS A 66 13.78 -0.51 5.90
C HIS A 66 15.22 -0.25 5.43
N THR A 67 15.70 0.99 5.47
CA THR A 67 17.05 1.36 4.99
C THR A 67 18.09 1.43 6.11
N SER A 68 17.66 1.62 7.36
CA SER A 68 18.53 1.71 8.53
C SER A 68 18.25 0.56 9.51
N HIS A 69 19.28 -0.17 9.94
CA HIS A 69 19.17 -1.34 10.81
C HIS A 69 18.58 -1.09 12.22
N LYS A 70 18.06 0.10 12.51
CA LYS A 70 17.36 0.45 13.77
C LYS A 70 15.86 0.43 13.54
N ARG A 71 15.25 -0.77 13.62
CA ARG A 71 13.79 -0.92 13.55
C ARG A 71 13.11 -0.41 14.81
N ASN A 72 12.66 0.84 14.80
CA ASN A 72 11.78 1.38 15.83
C ASN A 72 10.31 1.02 15.53
N SER A 73 10.00 -0.29 15.52
CA SER A 73 8.72 -0.80 15.00
C SER A 73 7.48 -0.37 15.81
N ASN A 74 7.66 -0.04 17.09
CA ASN A 74 6.59 0.42 17.96
C ASN A 74 6.16 1.85 17.61
N GLY A 75 7.13 2.75 17.37
CA GLY A 75 6.81 4.13 16.98
C GLY A 75 6.02 4.26 15.68
N ILE A 76 6.22 3.35 14.71
CA ILE A 76 5.43 3.35 13.46
C ILE A 76 3.97 3.00 13.74
N HIS A 77 3.73 1.99 14.58
CA HIS A 77 2.38 1.58 14.95
C HIS A 77 1.66 2.70 15.69
N ASP A 78 2.32 3.30 16.68
CA ASP A 78 1.78 4.37 17.51
C ASP A 78 1.38 5.60 16.66
N MET A 79 2.16 5.92 15.62
CA MET A 79 1.84 6.99 14.67
C MET A 79 0.56 6.70 13.88
N PHE A 80 0.40 5.49 13.35
CA PHE A 80 -0.79 5.13 12.61
C PHE A 80 -2.04 5.00 13.50
N GLU A 81 -1.90 4.45 14.70
CA GLU A 81 -3.01 4.36 15.67
C GLU A 81 -3.48 5.75 16.11
N TYR A 82 -2.55 6.66 16.37
CA TYR A 82 -2.88 8.05 16.68
C TYR A 82 -3.56 8.75 15.50
N ALA A 83 -3.05 8.57 14.27
CA ALA A 83 -3.71 9.09 13.07
C ALA A 83 -5.17 8.58 12.97
N LEU A 84 -5.38 7.28 13.19
CA LEU A 84 -6.71 6.67 13.08
C LEU A 84 -7.69 7.13 14.18
N SER A 85 -7.20 7.36 15.40
CA SER A 85 -8.02 7.76 16.55
C SER A 85 -8.34 9.26 16.59
N SER A 86 -7.68 10.06 15.74
CA SER A 86 -7.92 11.49 15.66
C SER A 86 -9.29 11.80 15.05
N LYS A 87 -10.12 12.51 15.80
CA LYS A 87 -11.51 12.89 15.42
C LYS A 87 -11.61 13.82 14.20
N ALA A 88 -10.48 14.27 13.65
CA ALA A 88 -10.41 15.22 12.54
C ALA A 88 -10.21 14.56 11.16
N SER A 89 -10.12 13.22 11.06
CA SER A 89 -9.92 12.56 9.77
C SER A 89 -11.21 12.49 8.97
N ASN A 90 -11.17 12.94 7.71
CA ASN A 90 -12.25 12.70 6.76
C ASN A 90 -12.20 11.23 6.28
N VAL A 91 -13.23 10.78 5.55
CA VAL A 91 -13.35 9.38 5.08
C VAL A 91 -12.16 8.95 4.19
N GLU A 92 -11.62 9.88 3.40
CA GLU A 92 -10.48 9.63 2.52
C GLU A 92 -9.19 9.45 3.31
N ASP A 93 -8.92 10.32 4.28
CA ASP A 93 -7.78 10.20 5.19
C ASP A 93 -7.85 8.89 5.99
N GLN A 94 -9.03 8.54 6.50
CA GLN A 94 -9.24 7.29 7.21
C GLN A 94 -8.96 6.07 6.32
N GLN A 95 -9.37 6.12 5.05
CA GLN A 95 -9.09 5.07 4.08
C GLN A 95 -7.58 4.90 3.85
N LEU A 96 -6.84 6.00 3.71
CA LEU A 96 -5.39 6.01 3.52
C LEU A 96 -4.64 5.51 4.76
N ILE A 97 -5.08 5.89 5.96
CA ILE A 97 -4.51 5.41 7.23
C ILE A 97 -4.67 3.89 7.34
N LEU A 98 -5.88 3.38 7.07
CA LEU A 98 -6.16 1.93 7.09
C LEU A 98 -5.32 1.18 6.06
N LEU A 99 -5.13 1.75 4.86
CA LEU A 99 -4.24 1.17 3.85
C LEU A 99 -2.78 1.12 4.34
N ALA A 100 -2.27 2.22 4.90
CA ALA A 100 -0.91 2.29 5.44
C ALA A 100 -0.68 1.29 6.57
N MET A 101 -1.63 1.14 7.50
CA MET A 101 -1.59 0.12 8.54
C MET A 101 -1.59 -1.30 7.96
N GLY A 102 -2.44 -1.55 6.95
CA GLY A 102 -2.48 -2.83 6.24
C GLY A 102 -1.11 -3.20 5.66
N ILE A 103 -0.48 -2.27 4.94
CA ILE A 103 0.84 -2.46 4.33
C ILE A 103 1.92 -2.69 5.39
N TYR A 104 1.90 -1.91 6.48
CA TYR A 104 2.83 -2.06 7.60
C TYR A 104 2.74 -3.46 8.22
N TYR A 105 1.53 -3.94 8.54
CA TYR A 105 1.37 -5.29 9.11
C TYR A 105 1.71 -6.39 8.11
N PHE A 106 1.44 -6.16 6.82
CA PHE A 106 1.84 -7.11 5.78
C PHE A 106 3.36 -7.28 5.75
N SER A 107 4.10 -6.17 5.67
CA SER A 107 5.56 -6.16 5.70
C SER A 107 6.11 -6.80 6.98
N LYS A 108 5.57 -6.43 8.15
CA LYS A 108 5.93 -7.01 9.45
C LYS A 108 5.68 -8.52 9.51
N ALA A 109 4.65 -9.03 8.83
CA ALA A 109 4.35 -10.46 8.78
C ALA A 109 5.36 -11.22 7.90
N LEU A 110 5.82 -10.62 6.80
CA LEU A 110 6.84 -11.23 5.92
C LEU A 110 8.19 -11.39 6.63
N GLU A 111 8.49 -10.52 7.59
CA GLU A 111 9.72 -10.55 8.38
C GLU A 111 9.65 -11.50 9.59
N GLN A 112 8.50 -12.15 9.85
CA GLN A 112 8.34 -13.06 10.99
C GLN A 112 8.68 -14.50 10.62
N GLU A 113 9.64 -15.08 11.35
CA GLU A 113 10.03 -16.49 11.19
C GLU A 113 8.97 -17.46 11.73
N GLN A 114 8.32 -17.11 12.84
CA GLN A 114 7.35 -17.99 13.48
C GLN A 114 6.01 -17.98 12.73
N ARG A 115 5.72 -19.08 12.01
CA ARG A 115 4.51 -19.25 11.18
C ARG A 115 3.19 -18.88 11.87
N SER A 116 3.03 -19.22 13.15
CA SER A 116 1.80 -18.90 13.91
C SER A 116 1.64 -17.39 14.15
N LYS A 117 2.74 -16.68 14.48
CA LYS A 117 2.75 -15.23 14.62
C LYS A 117 2.59 -14.55 13.27
N GLN A 118 3.30 -15.01 12.24
CA GLN A 118 3.18 -14.52 10.87
C GLN A 118 1.72 -14.55 10.43
N ARG A 119 1.02 -15.68 10.60
CA ARG A 119 -0.39 -15.81 10.22
C ARG A 119 -1.30 -14.86 11.00
N LYS A 120 -1.04 -14.62 12.29
CA LYS A 120 -1.79 -13.64 13.10
C LYS A 120 -1.59 -12.22 12.58
N THR A 121 -0.34 -11.82 12.35
CA THR A 121 0.02 -10.50 11.81
C THR A 121 -0.56 -10.29 10.41
N MET A 122 -0.53 -11.33 9.56
CA MET A 122 -1.12 -11.33 8.22
C MET A 122 -2.65 -11.13 8.27
N ARG A 123 -3.34 -11.68 9.28
CA ARG A 123 -4.78 -11.43 9.47
C ARG A 123 -5.08 -9.99 9.87
N LEU A 124 -4.20 -9.33 10.63
CA LEU A 124 -4.32 -7.89 10.91
C LEU A 124 -4.18 -7.08 9.63
N ALA A 125 -3.17 -7.39 8.80
CA ALA A 125 -3.02 -6.75 7.49
C ALA A 125 -4.29 -6.87 6.64
N ARG A 126 -4.85 -8.08 6.56
CA ARG A 126 -6.12 -8.36 5.87
C ARG A 126 -7.27 -7.51 6.41
N HIS A 127 -7.40 -7.42 7.73
CA HIS A 127 -8.46 -6.65 8.36
C HIS A 127 -8.40 -5.18 7.97
N TYR A 128 -7.25 -4.52 8.12
CA TYR A 128 -7.10 -3.11 7.80
C TYR A 128 -7.32 -2.81 6.30
N MET A 129 -6.83 -3.67 5.40
CA MET A 129 -7.08 -3.51 3.96
C MET A 129 -8.57 -3.71 3.61
N ALA A 130 -9.26 -4.63 4.26
CA ALA A 130 -10.70 -4.82 4.07
C ALA A 130 -11.51 -3.62 4.58
N GLU A 131 -11.17 -3.06 5.75
CA GLU A 131 -11.81 -1.82 6.24
C GLU A 131 -11.54 -0.64 5.30
N SER A 132 -10.31 -0.52 4.77
CA SER A 132 -9.97 0.50 3.77
C SER A 132 -10.85 0.38 2.51
N LEU A 133 -11.10 -0.83 2.01
CA LEU A 133 -12.01 -1.06 0.87
C LEU A 133 -13.49 -0.79 1.19
N LYS A 134 -13.92 -0.93 2.45
CA LYS A 134 -15.30 -0.54 2.82
C LYS A 134 -15.51 0.96 2.67
N LEU A 135 -14.48 1.76 2.95
CA LEU A 135 -14.52 3.22 2.78
C LEU A 135 -14.38 3.64 1.31
N ASN A 136 -13.50 2.97 0.54
CA ASN A 136 -13.37 3.19 -0.90
C ASN A 136 -13.23 1.87 -1.66
N GLY A 137 -14.37 1.32 -2.08
CA GLY A 137 -14.42 0.04 -2.78
C GLY A 137 -13.74 0.04 -4.15
N LYS A 138 -13.43 1.21 -4.72
CA LYS A 138 -12.76 1.37 -6.01
C LYS A 138 -11.25 1.58 -5.89
N CYS A 139 -10.70 1.53 -4.66
CA CYS A 139 -9.26 1.72 -4.46
C CYS A 139 -8.47 0.49 -4.95
N SER A 140 -8.04 0.56 -6.20
CA SER A 140 -7.25 -0.48 -6.86
C SER A 140 -5.97 -0.87 -6.13
N LEU A 141 -5.28 0.09 -5.53
CA LEU A 141 -4.05 -0.15 -4.77
C LEU A 141 -4.32 -1.03 -3.55
N THR A 142 -5.42 -0.76 -2.83
CA THR A 142 -5.83 -1.55 -1.68
C THR A 142 -6.23 -2.97 -2.10
N ARG A 143 -6.95 -3.11 -3.23
CA ARG A 143 -7.29 -4.44 -3.77
C ARG A 143 -6.04 -5.25 -4.11
N LEU A 144 -5.05 -4.65 -4.77
CA LEU A 144 -3.81 -5.34 -5.11
C LEU A 144 -3.09 -5.88 -3.88
N HIS A 145 -2.95 -5.05 -2.84
CA HIS A 145 -2.33 -5.50 -1.59
C HIS A 145 -3.17 -6.57 -0.88
N LEU A 146 -4.50 -6.46 -0.92
CA LEU A 146 -5.39 -7.46 -0.35
C LEU A 146 -5.25 -8.82 -1.07
N THR A 147 -5.12 -8.82 -2.40
CA THR A 147 -4.82 -10.02 -3.19
C THR A 147 -3.53 -10.68 -2.71
N LEU A 148 -2.45 -9.92 -2.52
CA LEU A 148 -1.18 -10.45 -2.01
C LEU A 148 -1.33 -11.06 -0.61
N VAL A 149 -2.10 -10.42 0.26
CA VAL A 149 -2.39 -10.95 1.60
C VAL A 149 -3.19 -12.26 1.54
N HIS A 150 -4.18 -12.36 0.65
CA HIS A 150 -4.93 -13.62 0.46
C HIS A 150 -4.02 -14.74 -0.05
N VAL A 151 -3.15 -14.47 -1.02
CA VAL A 151 -2.16 -15.45 -1.51
C VAL A 151 -1.24 -15.89 -0.37
N ALA A 152 -0.71 -14.96 0.42
CA ALA A 152 0.16 -15.28 1.56
C ALA A 152 -0.56 -16.09 2.66
N LEU A 153 -1.89 -16.00 2.75
CA LEU A 153 -2.72 -16.79 3.65
C LEU A 153 -3.18 -18.15 3.06
N ALA A 154 -2.77 -18.48 1.84
CA ALA A 154 -3.25 -19.61 1.05
C ALA A 154 -4.78 -19.59 0.80
N ASP A 155 -5.37 -18.39 0.73
CA ASP A 155 -6.78 -18.16 0.43
C ASP A 155 -6.96 -17.81 -1.05
N ILE A 156 -6.68 -18.80 -1.92
CA ILE A 156 -6.56 -18.59 -3.37
C ILE A 156 -7.89 -18.13 -4.00
N ASN A 157 -9.02 -18.62 -3.51
CA ASN A 157 -10.33 -18.22 -4.02
C ASN A 157 -10.58 -16.72 -3.85
N SER A 158 -10.29 -16.18 -2.67
CA SER A 158 -10.46 -14.75 -2.39
C SER A 158 -9.45 -13.91 -3.19
N ALA A 159 -8.20 -14.39 -3.33
CA ALA A 159 -7.19 -13.74 -4.16
C ALA A 159 -7.62 -13.65 -5.63
N LEU A 160 -8.18 -14.73 -6.18
CA LEU A 160 -8.68 -14.77 -7.55
C LEU A 160 -9.84 -13.79 -7.78
N VAL A 161 -10.80 -13.73 -6.85
CA VAL A 161 -11.92 -12.78 -6.95
C VAL A 161 -11.41 -11.34 -7.05
N GLU A 162 -10.46 -10.96 -6.19
CA GLU A 162 -9.87 -9.62 -6.23
C GLU A 162 -9.02 -9.39 -7.50
N LEU A 163 -8.22 -10.37 -7.92
CA LEU A 163 -7.41 -10.26 -9.14
C LEU A 163 -8.27 -10.11 -10.40
N VAL A 164 -9.39 -10.82 -10.51
CA VAL A 164 -10.35 -10.68 -11.61
C VAL A 164 -10.96 -9.28 -11.63
N ARG A 165 -11.29 -8.72 -10.46
CA ARG A 165 -11.81 -7.35 -10.35
C ARG A 165 -10.78 -6.32 -10.79
N ILE A 166 -9.54 -6.44 -10.31
CA ILE A 166 -8.42 -5.59 -10.71
C ILE A 166 -8.21 -5.66 -12.24
N GLY A 167 -8.20 -6.87 -12.81
CA GLY A 167 -8.04 -7.06 -14.25
C GLY A 167 -9.12 -6.35 -15.07
N ARG A 168 -10.38 -6.39 -14.61
CA ARG A 168 -11.48 -5.65 -15.25
C ARG A 168 -11.32 -4.13 -15.17
N ASP A 169 -10.88 -3.62 -14.03
CA ASP A 169 -10.78 -2.19 -13.77
C ASP A 169 -9.61 -1.54 -14.54
N PHE A 170 -8.47 -2.23 -14.63
CA PHE A 170 -7.27 -1.71 -15.32
C PHE A 170 -7.15 -2.12 -16.79
N ASN A 171 -7.86 -3.19 -17.19
CA ASN A 171 -7.70 -3.81 -18.50
C ASN A 171 -6.22 -4.11 -18.84
N ASP A 172 -5.49 -4.69 -17.89
CA ASP A 172 -4.03 -4.88 -18.00
C ASP A 172 -3.64 -6.29 -18.46
N GLU A 173 -2.77 -6.36 -19.47
CA GLU A 173 -2.27 -7.62 -20.06
C GLU A 173 -1.60 -8.52 -19.02
N LYS A 174 -0.79 -7.97 -18.11
CA LYS A 174 -0.03 -8.78 -17.13
C LYS A 174 -0.97 -9.42 -16.13
N ILE A 175 -1.99 -8.71 -15.67
CA ILE A 175 -3.00 -9.26 -14.77
C ILE A 175 -3.76 -10.41 -15.44
N TYR A 176 -4.15 -10.24 -16.70
CA TYR A 176 -4.81 -11.31 -17.45
C TYR A 176 -3.90 -12.51 -17.71
N LYS A 177 -2.59 -12.32 -17.94
CA LYS A 177 -1.62 -13.43 -18.04
C LYS A 177 -1.47 -14.19 -16.72
N ILE A 178 -1.45 -13.48 -15.59
CA ILE A 178 -1.43 -14.14 -14.27
C ILE A 178 -2.70 -14.96 -14.07
N LEU A 179 -3.87 -14.42 -14.42
CA LEU A 179 -5.13 -15.16 -14.35
C LEU A 179 -5.14 -16.39 -15.26
N PHE A 180 -4.64 -16.27 -16.49
CA PHE A 180 -4.46 -17.41 -17.41
C PHE A 180 -3.64 -18.52 -16.77
N ASN A 181 -2.44 -18.21 -16.27
CA ASN A 181 -1.56 -19.21 -15.64
C ASN A 181 -2.23 -19.87 -14.43
N ILE A 182 -2.91 -19.11 -13.57
CA ILE A 182 -3.59 -19.69 -12.41
C ILE A 182 -4.72 -20.63 -12.84
N TYR A 183 -5.52 -20.26 -13.84
CA TYR A 183 -6.62 -21.11 -14.31
C TYR A 183 -6.15 -22.33 -15.11
N GLU A 184 -4.99 -22.29 -15.78
CA GLU A 184 -4.36 -23.49 -16.34
C GLU A 184 -3.93 -24.46 -15.24
N GLU A 185 -3.25 -23.98 -14.20
CA GLU A 185 -2.82 -24.81 -13.07
C GLU A 185 -4.00 -25.39 -12.27
N MET A 186 -5.17 -24.76 -12.33
CA MET A 186 -6.41 -25.26 -11.73
C MET A 186 -7.18 -26.25 -12.62
N ASP A 187 -6.62 -26.64 -13.77
CA ASP A 187 -7.27 -27.51 -14.77
C ASP A 187 -8.63 -26.96 -15.25
N LEU A 188 -8.69 -25.63 -15.47
CA LEU A 188 -9.85 -24.92 -15.99
C LEU A 188 -9.54 -24.27 -17.35
N PRO A 189 -9.27 -25.08 -18.39
CA PRO A 189 -8.71 -24.61 -19.67
C PRO A 189 -9.63 -23.62 -20.42
N ASN A 190 -10.95 -23.76 -20.29
CA ASN A 190 -11.90 -22.83 -20.91
C ASN A 190 -11.84 -21.44 -20.29
N VAL A 191 -11.62 -21.36 -18.97
CA VAL A 191 -11.49 -20.09 -18.24
C VAL A 191 -10.12 -19.47 -18.52
N ALA A 192 -9.07 -20.30 -18.57
CA ALA A 192 -7.74 -19.88 -18.97
C ALA A 192 -7.77 -19.25 -20.38
N LEU A 193 -8.37 -19.94 -21.36
CA LEU A 193 -8.50 -19.43 -22.74
C LEU A 193 -9.21 -18.07 -22.80
N PHE A 194 -10.23 -17.86 -21.99
CA PHE A 194 -10.88 -16.54 -21.89
C PHE A 194 -9.89 -15.44 -21.50
N TYR A 195 -9.02 -15.69 -20.52
CA TYR A 195 -8.03 -14.72 -20.07
C TYR A 195 -6.85 -14.55 -21.02
N SER A 196 -6.44 -15.58 -21.76
CA SER A 196 -5.42 -15.45 -22.81
C SER A 196 -5.90 -14.59 -23.99
N LEU A 197 -7.18 -14.72 -24.35
CA LEU A 197 -7.83 -13.86 -25.36
C LEU A 197 -7.96 -12.42 -24.87
N LYS A 198 -8.32 -12.20 -23.60
CA LYS A 198 -8.34 -10.88 -22.97
C LYS A 198 -6.96 -10.22 -22.95
N ALA A 199 -5.92 -10.96 -22.58
CA ALA A 199 -4.54 -10.47 -22.59
C ALA A 199 -4.11 -10.02 -24.00
N SER A 200 -4.40 -10.84 -25.00
CA SER A 200 -4.09 -10.53 -26.41
C SER A 200 -4.80 -9.27 -26.91
N LYS A 201 -6.05 -9.03 -26.49
CA LYS A 201 -6.80 -7.82 -26.85
C LYS A 201 -6.25 -6.57 -26.17
N ALA A 202 -5.99 -6.64 -24.86
CA ALA A 202 -5.41 -5.53 -24.09
C ALA A 202 -4.04 -5.09 -24.65
N LYS A 203 -3.24 -6.04 -25.14
CA LYS A 203 -1.95 -5.74 -25.80
C LYS A 203 -2.14 -4.89 -27.07
N ASN A 204 -3.14 -5.20 -27.88
CA ASN A 204 -3.37 -4.53 -29.16
C ASN A 204 -3.93 -3.09 -29.00
N GLU A 205 -4.64 -2.81 -27.91
CA GLU A 205 -5.18 -1.47 -27.60
C GLU A 205 -4.10 -0.46 -27.16
N ILE A 206 -2.95 -0.91 -26.67
CA ILE A 206 -1.82 -0.06 -26.28
C ILE A 206 -0.97 0.33 -27.51
N THR A 207 -1.08 -0.42 -28.60
CA THR A 207 -0.29 -0.23 -29.84
C THR A 207 -1.00 0.57 -30.93
N MET A 208 -2.24 1.04 -30.69
CA MET A 208 -2.93 2.02 -31.54
C MET A 208 -2.82 3.42 -30.95
#